data_AF-A0A259GXK0-F1
#
_entry.id   AF-A0A259GXK0-F1
#
_cell.length_a   1.000
_cell.length_b   1.000
_cell.length_c   1.000
_cell.angle_alpha   90.00
_cell.angle_beta   90.00
_cell.angle_gamma   90.00
#
_symmetry.space_group_name_H-M   'P 1'
#
loop_
_entity.id
_entity.type
_entity.pdbx_description
1 polymer ?
#
loop_
_entity_poly.entity_id
_entity_poly.type
_entity_poly.pdbx_seq_one_letter_code
_entity_poly.pdbx_strand_id
1 'polypeptide(L)'
;MQPGLFPHRITLAAFALAAVALPATASAQVVKVQSNPNALLLDSAEVKAGTDMIFLSGQLASPIDPTKPGTTLADYGDTKTQTISVLTKIKSLLEARGYTMADVIKLTLFVAADPALGK
;
A
#
# COMPACT_ATOMS: atom_id res chain seq x y z
N MET A 1 3.40 -25.67 77.60
CA MET A 1 4.67 -24.99 77.94
C MET A 1 5.47 -24.82 76.66
N GLN A 2 5.42 -23.63 76.05
CA GLN A 2 6.49 -23.10 75.18
C GLN A 2 7.60 -22.56 76.10
N PRO A 3 8.88 -22.37 75.69
CA PRO A 3 9.22 -21.47 74.56
C PRO A 3 10.56 -21.71 73.81
N GLY A 4 10.78 -20.89 72.77
CA GLY A 4 12.09 -20.57 72.13
C GLY A 4 12.10 -20.88 70.62
N LEU A 5 11.69 -20.02 69.67
CA LEU A 5 12.05 -18.62 69.35
C LEU A 5 13.56 -18.52 69.02
N PHE A 6 13.99 -18.53 67.74
CA PHE A 6 14.12 -17.35 66.86
C PHE A 6 14.60 -17.75 65.42
N PRO A 7 14.61 -16.83 64.44
CA PRO A 7 14.22 -17.06 63.06
C PRO A 7 15.43 -17.20 62.12
N HIS A 8 15.32 -18.00 61.06
CA HIS A 8 16.27 -17.95 59.94
C HIS A 8 15.58 -17.35 58.71
N ARG A 9 15.63 -16.02 58.73
CA ARG A 9 15.92 -15.11 57.61
C ARG A 9 15.77 -15.75 56.22
N ILE A 10 14.64 -15.41 55.62
CA ILE A 10 14.38 -15.21 54.19
C ILE A 10 15.69 -14.98 53.41
N THR A 11 16.17 -15.99 52.69
CA THR A 11 17.15 -15.82 51.61
C THR A 11 16.40 -15.70 50.29
N LEU A 12 16.08 -14.46 49.91
CA LEU A 12 15.73 -14.09 48.55
C LEU A 12 16.97 -14.35 47.67
N ALA A 13 16.97 -15.44 46.90
CA ALA A 13 17.90 -15.62 45.80
C ALA A 13 17.41 -14.75 44.63
N ALA A 14 17.88 -13.51 44.57
CA ALA A 14 17.67 -12.63 43.43
C ALA A 14 18.55 -13.09 42.26
N PHE A 15 18.04 -14.02 41.45
CA PHE A 15 18.61 -14.31 40.13
C PHE A 15 18.25 -13.15 39.20
N ALA A 16 19.20 -12.24 39.00
CA ALA A 16 19.08 -11.15 38.04
C ALA A 16 19.06 -11.73 36.62
N LEU A 17 17.85 -11.90 36.07
CA LEU A 17 17.63 -12.27 34.68
C LEU A 17 17.91 -11.03 33.80
N ALA A 18 19.16 -10.85 33.39
CA ALA A 18 19.50 -9.85 32.38
C ALA A 18 18.97 -10.33 31.01
N ALA A 19 17.71 -9.99 30.72
CA ALA A 19 17.13 -10.17 29.40
C ALA A 19 17.80 -9.18 28.43
N VAL A 20 18.79 -9.66 27.68
CA VAL A 20 19.34 -8.92 26.54
C VAL A 20 18.22 -8.78 25.51
N ALA A 21 17.65 -7.58 25.42
CA ALA A 21 16.72 -7.22 24.35
C ALA A 21 17.50 -7.21 23.02
N LEU A 22 17.38 -8.28 22.25
CA LEU A 22 17.80 -8.30 20.85
C LEU A 22 17.01 -7.19 20.12
N PRO A 23 17.65 -6.30 19.36
CA PRO A 23 16.93 -5.33 18.55
C PRO A 23 16.11 -6.11 17.52
N ALA A 24 14.78 -6.04 17.64
CA ALA A 24 13.89 -6.55 16.61
C ALA A 24 14.17 -5.75 15.33
N THR A 25 14.77 -6.39 14.33
CA THR A 25 14.85 -5.80 13.00
C THR A 25 13.43 -5.69 12.48
N ALA A 26 12.89 -4.47 12.46
CA ALA A 26 11.59 -4.18 11.88
C ALA A 26 11.66 -4.44 10.37
N SER A 27 11.30 -5.66 9.96
CA SER A 27 11.05 -5.96 8.56
C SER A 27 9.78 -5.22 8.16
N ALA A 28 9.89 -4.21 7.29
CA ALA A 28 8.72 -3.55 6.72
C ALA A 28 7.82 -4.61 6.06
N GLN A 29 6.60 -4.78 6.57
CA GLN A 29 5.66 -5.73 6.00
C GLN A 29 5.12 -5.14 4.70
N VAL A 30 5.56 -5.72 3.58
CA VAL A 30 5.06 -5.34 2.24
C VAL A 30 3.94 -6.30 1.86
N VAL A 31 2.72 -5.79 1.75
CA VAL A 31 1.56 -6.54 1.27
C VAL A 31 1.41 -6.30 -0.22
N LYS A 32 1.50 -7.37 -1.00
CA LYS A 32 1.28 -7.33 -2.45
C LYS A 32 -0.20 -7.55 -2.73
N VAL A 33 -0.83 -6.63 -3.44
CA VAL A 33 -2.26 -6.71 -3.80
C VAL A 33 -2.36 -6.97 -5.30
N GLN A 34 -3.03 -8.06 -5.65
CA GLN A 34 -3.32 -8.44 -7.04
C GLN A 34 -4.73 -9.03 -7.11
N SER A 35 -5.63 -8.31 -7.79
CA SER A 35 -7.02 -8.70 -8.01
C SER A 35 -7.18 -9.72 -9.13
N ASN A 36 -6.29 -9.72 -10.13
CA ASN A 36 -6.26 -10.72 -11.19
C ASN A 36 -5.00 -11.59 -11.09
N PRO A 37 -5.12 -12.90 -10.75
CA PRO A 37 -3.99 -13.82 -10.64
C PRO A 37 -3.17 -13.98 -11.93
N ASN A 38 -3.75 -13.68 -13.09
CA ASN A 38 -3.08 -13.76 -14.39
C ASN A 38 -2.44 -12.42 -14.80
N ALA A 39 -2.55 -11.37 -13.99
CA ALA A 39 -1.94 -10.09 -14.30
C ALA A 39 -0.41 -10.15 -14.14
N LEU A 40 0.31 -9.55 -15.08
CA LEU A 40 1.76 -9.44 -15.02
C LEU A 40 2.23 -8.45 -13.94
N LEU A 41 1.37 -7.51 -13.55
CA LEU A 41 1.64 -6.45 -12.59
C LEU A 41 0.73 -6.60 -11.37
N LEU A 42 1.20 -6.15 -10.21
CA LEU A 42 0.37 -5.97 -9.02
C LEU A 42 -0.55 -4.75 -9.21
N ASP A 43 -1.69 -4.69 -8.52
CA ASP A 43 -2.51 -3.48 -8.49
C ASP A 43 -1.95 -2.45 -7.53
N SER A 44 -1.45 -2.90 -6.38
CA SER A 44 -0.75 -2.05 -5.41
C SER A 44 0.21 -2.83 -4.53
N ALA A 45 1.16 -2.12 -3.93
CA ALA A 45 1.98 -2.60 -2.82
C ALA A 45 1.77 -1.71 -1.61
N GLU A 46 1.34 -2.29 -0.50
CA GLU A 46 1.19 -1.59 0.78
C GLU A 46 2.44 -1.81 1.62
N VAL A 47 2.99 -0.74 2.18
CA VAL A 47 4.21 -0.77 2.99
C VAL A 47 3.88 -0.25 4.38
N LYS A 48 3.96 -1.12 5.38
CA LYS A 48 3.76 -0.77 6.79
C LYS A 48 5.11 -0.61 7.49
N ALA A 49 5.72 0.56 7.36
CA ALA A 49 7.01 0.90 7.96
C ALA A 49 6.89 2.11 8.88
N GLY A 50 6.00 2.03 9.88
CA GLY A 50 5.68 3.15 10.79
C GLY A 50 4.67 4.16 10.23
N THR A 51 4.23 4.01 8.98
CA THR A 51 3.13 4.73 8.34
C THR A 51 2.50 3.80 7.30
N ASP A 52 1.19 3.92 7.06
CA ASP A 52 0.50 3.19 6.00
C ASP A 52 0.73 3.90 4.66
N MET A 53 1.59 3.34 3.81
CA MET A 53 1.82 3.83 2.45
C MET A 53 1.30 2.83 1.43
N ILE A 54 0.60 3.33 0.41
CA ILE A 54 0.13 2.52 -0.72
C ILE A 54 0.73 3.04 -2.01
N PHE A 55 1.46 2.16 -2.70
CA PHE A 55 1.96 2.40 -4.04
C PHE A 55 1.02 1.74 -5.03
N LEU A 56 0.28 2.55 -5.78
CA LEU A 56 -0.58 2.10 -6.87
C LEU A 56 0.24 1.92 -8.14
N SER A 57 -0.01 0.83 -8.86
CA SER A 57 0.52 0.65 -10.22
C SER A 57 -0.05 1.71 -11.16
N GLY A 58 0.74 2.06 -12.18
CA GLY A 58 0.35 3.03 -13.19
C GLY A 58 -0.96 2.64 -13.86
N GLN A 59 -1.86 3.61 -13.99
CA GLN A 59 -3.19 3.41 -14.57
C GLN A 59 -3.23 3.95 -16.00
N LEU A 60 -3.68 3.11 -16.93
CA LEU A 60 -3.92 3.48 -18.32
C LEU A 60 -5.41 3.77 -18.54
N ALA A 61 -5.70 4.61 -19.53
CA ALA A 61 -7.06 4.87 -19.96
C ALA A 61 -7.73 3.57 -20.42
N SER A 62 -9.01 3.42 -20.09
CA SER A 62 -9.85 2.39 -20.69
C SER A 62 -10.47 2.92 -21.99
N PRO A 63 -10.78 2.05 -22.97
CA PRO A 63 -11.56 2.44 -24.14
C PRO A 63 -12.88 3.08 -23.72
N ILE A 64 -13.36 4.06 -24.50
CA ILE A 64 -14.66 4.72 -24.29
C ILE A 64 -15.77 3.68 -24.38
N ASP A 65 -15.66 2.77 -25.34
CA ASP A 65 -16.54 1.63 -25.49
C ASP A 65 -15.86 0.38 -24.92
N PRO A 66 -16.30 -0.13 -23.75
CA PRO A 66 -15.68 -1.29 -23.11
C PRO A 66 -15.88 -2.59 -23.89
N THR A 67 -16.75 -2.61 -24.91
CA THR A 67 -16.95 -3.78 -25.79
C THR A 67 -15.90 -3.86 -26.90
N LYS A 68 -15.17 -2.77 -27.14
CA LYS A 68 -14.13 -2.71 -28.16
C LYS A 68 -12.77 -3.15 -27.61
N PRO A 69 -11.93 -3.76 -28.45
CA PRO A 69 -10.61 -4.22 -28.03
C PRO A 69 -9.62 -3.08 -27.72
N GLY A 70 -9.94 -1.81 -27.99
CA GLY A 70 -9.08 -0.67 -27.68
C GLY A 70 -7.79 -0.67 -28.51
N THR A 71 -7.89 -0.84 -29.81
CA THR A 71 -6.71 -0.99 -30.68
C THR A 71 -6.35 0.29 -31.42
N THR A 72 -7.25 1.26 -31.47
CA THR A 72 -7.04 2.53 -32.18
C THR A 72 -7.09 3.72 -31.23
N LEU A 73 -6.41 4.82 -31.57
CA LEU A 73 -6.46 6.06 -30.78
C LEU A 73 -7.91 6.59 -30.61
N ALA A 74 -8.74 6.42 -31.65
CA ALA A 74 -10.14 6.84 -31.62
C ALA A 74 -10.97 6.09 -30.55
N ASP A 75 -10.57 4.88 -30.17
CA ASP A 75 -11.25 4.11 -29.12
C ASP A 75 -11.07 4.73 -27.73
N TYR A 76 -10.09 5.61 -27.55
CA TYR A 76 -9.75 6.26 -26.28
C TYR A 76 -10.13 7.74 -26.23
N GLY A 77 -10.49 8.35 -27.36
CA GLY A 77 -10.81 9.78 -27.47
C GLY A 77 -9.60 10.68 -27.30
N ASP A 78 -9.86 11.93 -26.88
CA ASP A 78 -8.82 12.94 -26.66
C ASP A 78 -8.08 12.77 -25.32
N THR A 79 -6.99 13.50 -25.13
CA THR A 79 -6.20 13.48 -23.88
C THR A 79 -7.04 13.79 -22.64
N LYS A 80 -8.06 14.65 -22.76
CA LYS A 80 -8.98 14.98 -21.67
C LYS A 80 -9.82 13.77 -21.26
N THR A 81 -10.41 13.08 -22.22
CA THR A 81 -11.22 11.87 -22.03
C THR A 81 -10.39 10.77 -21.39
N GLN A 82 -9.17 10.58 -21.88
CA GLN A 82 -8.20 9.63 -21.31
C GLN A 82 -7.84 9.99 -19.86
N THR A 83 -7.61 11.28 -19.57
CA THR A 83 -7.29 11.75 -18.22
C THR A 83 -8.42 11.48 -17.24
N ILE A 84 -9.67 11.76 -17.64
CA ILE A 84 -10.85 11.49 -16.80
C ILE A 84 -11.00 9.99 -16.55
N SER A 85 -10.80 9.16 -17.57
CA SER A 85 -10.82 7.69 -17.46
C SER A 85 -9.79 7.19 -16.43
N VAL A 86 -8.55 7.67 -16.53
CA VAL A 86 -7.45 7.30 -15.61
C VAL A 86 -7.74 7.75 -14.18
N LEU A 87 -8.14 9.01 -13.96
CA LEU A 87 -8.42 9.53 -12.62
C LEU A 87 -9.60 8.81 -11.96
N THR A 88 -10.62 8.44 -12.75
CA THR A 88 -11.77 7.66 -12.26
C THR A 88 -11.34 6.27 -11.81
N LYS A 89 -10.43 5.62 -12.53
CA LYS A 89 -9.86 4.31 -12.13
C LYS A 89 -9.04 4.42 -10.85
N ILE A 90 -8.19 5.45 -10.75
CA ILE A 90 -7.41 5.71 -9.53
C ILE A 90 -8.35 5.90 -8.34
N LYS A 91 -9.40 6.72 -8.48
CA LYS A 91 -10.42 6.91 -7.45
C LYS A 91 -11.05 5.58 -7.01
N SER A 92 -11.51 4.76 -7.95
CA SER A 92 -12.11 3.45 -7.64
C SER A 92 -11.15 2.51 -6.91
N LEU A 93 -9.87 2.48 -7.33
CA LEU A 93 -8.84 1.69 -6.67
C LEU A 93 -8.54 2.16 -5.24
N LEU A 94 -8.56 3.47 -5.00
CA LEU A 94 -8.41 4.05 -3.67
C LEU A 94 -9.62 3.72 -2.78
N GLU A 95 -10.84 3.90 -3.30
CA GLU A 95 -12.09 3.63 -2.58
C GLU A 95 -12.22 2.15 -2.20
N ALA A 96 -11.79 1.23 -3.07
CA ALA A 96 -11.74 -0.21 -2.78
C ALA A 96 -10.82 -0.57 -1.60
N ARG A 97 -9.94 0.36 -1.19
CA ARG A 97 -8.99 0.21 -0.07
C ARG A 97 -9.33 1.12 1.12
N GLY A 98 -10.45 1.84 1.07
CA GLY A 98 -10.89 2.76 2.12
C GLY A 98 -10.22 4.13 2.08
N TYR A 99 -9.55 4.49 0.98
CA TYR A 99 -8.94 5.80 0.77
C TYR A 99 -9.76 6.63 -0.22
N THR A 100 -9.44 7.92 -0.29
CA THR A 100 -10.06 8.88 -1.19
C THR A 100 -9.00 9.61 -2.03
N MET A 101 -9.43 10.35 -3.05
CA MET A 101 -8.52 11.19 -3.83
C MET A 101 -7.82 12.28 -2.99
N ALA A 102 -8.36 12.63 -1.81
CA ALA A 102 -7.73 13.60 -0.91
C ALA A 102 -6.47 13.04 -0.20
N ASP A 103 -6.33 11.71 -0.15
CA ASP A 103 -5.21 11.02 0.49
C ASP A 103 -3.98 10.88 -0.43
N VAL A 104 -4.10 11.33 -1.68
CA VAL A 104 -3.02 11.28 -2.67
C VAL A 104 -2.01 12.38 -2.39
N ILE A 105 -0.87 12.01 -1.79
CA ILE A 105 0.23 12.94 -1.50
C ILE A 105 1.22 13.12 -2.65
N LYS A 106 1.23 12.19 -3.62
CA LYS A 106 2.15 12.20 -4.77
C LYS A 106 1.52 11.51 -5.97
N LEU A 107 1.64 12.13 -7.14
CA LEU A 107 1.20 11.57 -8.42
C LEU A 107 2.30 11.78 -9.47
N THR A 108 2.67 10.70 -10.17
CA THR A 108 3.58 10.76 -11.33
C THR A 108 2.76 10.66 -12.60
N LEU A 109 2.82 11.69 -13.43
CA LEU A 109 2.07 11.77 -14.68
C LEU A 109 2.99 11.59 -15.88
N PHE A 110 2.62 10.69 -16.78
CA PHE A 110 3.24 10.52 -18.10
C PHE A 110 2.21 10.87 -19.16
N VAL A 111 2.49 11.88 -19.99
CA VAL A 111 1.60 12.34 -21.06
C VAL A 111 2.31 12.23 -22.38
N ALA A 112 1.64 11.64 -23.38
CA ALA A 112 2.08 11.70 -24.77
C ALA A 112 1.40 12.89 -25.47
N ALA A 113 2.12 13.52 -26.40
CA ALA A 113 1.58 14.57 -27.26
C ALA A 113 0.40 14.04 -28.08
N ASP A 114 -0.66 14.84 -28.23
CA ASP A 114 -1.79 14.48 -29.07
C ASP A 114 -1.38 14.66 -30.55
N PRO A 115 -1.38 13.57 -31.35
CA PRO A 115 -1.00 13.65 -32.77
C PRO A 115 -1.87 14.60 -33.58
N ALA A 116 -3.13 14.81 -33.17
CA ALA A 116 -4.05 15.72 -33.85
C ALA A 116 -3.78 17.20 -33.52
N LEU A 117 -3.16 17.48 -32.37
CA LEU A 117 -2.82 18.84 -31.95
C LEU A 117 -1.39 19.25 -32.36
N GLY A 118 -0.55 18.29 -32.73
CA GLY A 118 0.79 18.54 -33.28
C GLY A 118 1.74 19.28 -32.32
N LYS A 119 1.50 19.18 -31.02
CA LYS A 119 2.22 19.85 -29.93
C LYS A 119 2.45 18.88 -28.78
#